data_AF-Q8VSW8-F1
#
_entry.id   AF-Q8VSW8-F1
#
_cell.length_a   1.000
_cell.length_b   1.000
_cell.length_c   1.000
_cell.angle_alpha   90.00
_cell.angle_beta   90.00
_cell.angle_gamma   90.00
#
_symmetry.space_group_name_H-M   'P 1'
#
loop_
_entity.id
_entity.type
_entity.pdbx_description
1 polymer ?
#
loop_
_entity_poly.entity_id
_entity_poly.type
_entity_poly.pdbx_seq_one_letter_code
_entity_poly.pdbx_strand_id
1 'polypeptide(L)'
;MELLTGMFIATYQGILLFLIAKIILNLCYSYKEIAILIAINILGSFSYIVIDKYALFIVILLTTIYLYKKIKLYSLLTMVGSVLILYLGNLSAMSVFILLNAYDPQKNILNFLYLISFTIVSILLAYAVRFLIKKLRTSYLSSNKLYMGTVTLFLTLSFILLFLFMPYSVSTPDTFKMVMVIYISFILAVVVLVLVISFTVLREMKYKRQVEEIENYYKYTLRI
;
A
#
# COMPACT_ATOMS: atom_id res chain seq x y z
N MET A 1 6.57 2.10 30.49
CA MET A 1 7.46 1.64 29.39
C MET A 1 6.69 1.30 28.11
N GLU A 2 5.45 0.78 28.18
CA GLU A 2 4.63 0.45 27.00
C GLU A 2 4.16 1.69 26.20
N LEU A 3 3.86 2.80 26.88
CA LEU A 3 3.37 4.01 26.20
C LEU A 3 4.47 4.67 25.34
N LEU A 4 5.70 4.72 25.86
CA LEU A 4 6.87 5.28 25.17
C LEU A 4 7.32 4.40 23.99
N THR A 5 7.20 3.09 24.13
CA THR A 5 7.48 2.13 23.04
C THR A 5 6.39 2.16 21.97
N GLY A 6 5.12 2.30 22.35
CA GLY A 6 4.00 2.49 21.43
C GLY A 6 4.10 3.77 20.61
N MET A 7 4.42 4.91 21.24
CA MET A 7 4.66 6.17 20.53
C MET A 7 5.85 6.07 19.56
N PHE A 8 6.93 5.38 19.95
CA PHE A 8 8.07 5.15 19.08
C PHE A 8 7.70 4.31 17.85
N ILE A 9 6.89 3.27 18.02
CA ILE A 9 6.43 2.45 16.91
C ILE A 9 5.50 3.25 15.98
N ALA A 10 4.59 4.05 16.55
CA ALA A 10 3.67 4.89 15.77
C ALA A 10 4.40 5.97 14.95
N THR A 11 5.35 6.69 15.56
CA THR A 11 6.21 7.66 14.84
C THR A 11 6.95 6.98 13.70
N TYR A 12 7.59 5.83 13.98
CA TYR A 12 8.38 5.10 13.01
C TYR A 12 7.56 4.57 11.83
N GLN A 13 6.40 3.97 12.09
CA GLN A 13 5.50 3.49 11.04
C GLN A 13 4.96 4.66 10.20
N GLY A 14 4.66 5.80 10.82
CA GLY A 14 4.25 7.00 10.10
C GLY A 14 5.35 7.55 9.19
N ILE A 15 6.62 7.59 9.65
CA ILE A 15 7.78 7.96 8.82
C ILE A 15 7.94 7.01 7.63
N LEU A 16 7.86 5.71 7.87
CA LEU A 16 7.95 4.69 6.83
C LEU A 16 6.81 4.81 5.82
N LEU A 17 5.59 5.11 6.26
CA LEU A 17 4.44 5.34 5.38
C LEU A 17 4.74 6.44 4.36
N PHE A 18 5.30 7.56 4.82
CA PHE A 18 5.71 8.65 3.93
C PHE A 18 6.81 8.27 2.97
N LEU A 19 7.81 7.52 3.46
CA LEU A 19 8.93 7.08 2.65
C LEU A 19 8.47 6.11 1.55
N ILE A 20 7.57 5.18 1.87
CA ILE A 20 6.97 4.25 0.91
C ILE A 20 6.14 5.02 -0.12
N ALA A 21 5.27 5.93 0.32
CA ALA A 21 4.47 6.76 -0.59
C ALA A 21 5.37 7.59 -1.54
N LYS A 22 6.49 8.12 -1.03
CA LYS A 22 7.53 8.79 -1.85
C LYS A 22 8.09 7.88 -2.93
N ILE A 23 8.49 6.65 -2.56
CA ILE A 23 9.10 5.69 -3.47
C ILE A 23 8.11 5.32 -4.57
N ILE A 24 6.87 4.97 -4.20
CA ILE A 24 5.81 4.54 -5.13
C ILE A 24 5.54 5.64 -6.18
N LEU A 25 5.35 6.88 -5.73
CA LEU A 25 4.97 7.99 -6.60
C LEU A 25 6.16 8.69 -7.28
N ASN A 26 7.39 8.41 -6.85
CA ASN A 26 8.60 9.13 -7.25
C ASN A 26 8.46 10.65 -7.13
N LEU A 27 7.89 11.13 -6.01
CA LEU A 27 7.73 12.57 -5.77
C LEU A 27 9.01 13.20 -5.25
N CYS A 28 9.35 14.36 -5.82
CA CYS A 28 10.24 15.32 -5.18
C CYS A 28 9.42 16.13 -4.18
N TYR A 29 9.71 15.98 -2.89
CA TYR A 29 9.13 16.81 -1.85
C TYR A 29 9.96 18.08 -1.66
N SER A 30 9.31 19.23 -1.57
CA SER A 30 10.00 20.46 -1.15
C SER A 30 10.20 20.47 0.36
N TYR A 31 11.15 21.29 0.86
CA TYR A 31 11.40 21.42 2.30
C TYR A 31 10.13 21.78 3.12
N LYS A 32 9.23 22.60 2.55
CA LYS A 32 7.96 22.95 3.20
C LYS A 32 7.03 21.74 3.31
N GLU A 33 7.05 20.86 2.31
CA GLU A 33 6.21 19.66 2.29
C GLU A 33 6.73 18.63 3.30
N ILE A 34 8.05 18.48 3.42
CA ILE A 34 8.68 17.63 4.44
C ILE A 34 8.29 18.10 5.85
N ALA A 35 8.29 19.42 6.11
CA ALA A 35 7.87 19.98 7.39
C ALA A 35 6.41 19.65 7.73
N ILE A 36 5.50 19.71 6.74
CA ILE A 36 4.09 19.34 6.92
C ILE A 36 3.94 17.85 7.24
N LEU A 37 4.69 16.97 6.58
CA LEU A 37 4.63 15.53 6.84
C LEU A 37 5.18 15.19 8.25
N ILE A 38 6.25 15.86 8.67
CA ILE A 38 6.78 15.74 10.04
C ILE A 38 5.73 16.21 11.05
N ALA A 39 5.06 17.34 10.81
CA ALA A 39 4.00 17.85 11.68
C ALA A 39 2.84 16.84 11.80
N ILE A 40 2.42 16.20 10.70
CA ILE A 40 1.38 15.16 10.73
C ILE A 40 1.82 13.95 11.56
N ASN A 41 3.08 13.51 11.44
CA ASN A 41 3.61 12.42 12.25
C ASN A 41 3.64 12.74 13.75
N ILE A 42 4.06 13.95 14.11
CA ILE A 42 4.06 14.40 15.50
C ILE A 42 2.63 14.41 16.04
N LEU A 43 1.68 14.94 15.29
CA LEU A 43 0.25 14.94 15.64
C LEU A 43 -0.31 13.53 15.81
N GLY A 44 0.04 12.61 14.91
CA GLY A 44 -0.32 11.20 15.03
C GLY A 44 0.25 10.54 16.28
N SER A 45 1.47 10.92 16.66
CA SER A 45 2.15 10.36 17.83
C SER A 45 1.55 10.88 19.14
N PHE A 46 1.13 12.15 19.18
CA PHE A 46 0.32 12.67 20.28
C PHE A 46 -1.06 12.02 20.33
N SER A 47 -1.65 11.71 19.19
CA SER A 47 -2.95 11.02 19.11
C SER A 47 -2.89 9.60 19.68
N TYR A 48 -1.69 8.98 19.74
CA TYR A 48 -1.47 7.69 20.40
C TYR A 48 -1.78 7.74 21.90
N ILE A 49 -1.59 8.88 22.56
CA ILE A 49 -1.87 9.04 24.01
C ILE A 49 -3.37 8.87 24.30
N VAL A 50 -4.23 9.23 23.34
CA VAL A 50 -5.69 9.27 23.53
C VAL A 50 -6.39 8.04 22.95
N ILE A 51 -5.87 7.48 21.86
CA ILE A 51 -6.59 6.47 21.04
C ILE A 51 -5.73 5.21 20.78
N ASP A 52 -4.60 5.08 21.47
CA ASP A 52 -3.67 3.94 21.42
C ASP A 52 -3.40 3.47 19.96
N LYS A 53 -3.76 2.22 19.66
CA LYS A 53 -3.49 1.52 18.40
C LYS A 53 -4.17 2.18 17.19
N TYR A 54 -5.25 2.92 17.40
CA TYR A 54 -6.00 3.55 16.31
C TYR A 54 -5.37 4.87 15.84
N ALA A 55 -4.34 5.38 16.51
CA ALA A 55 -3.67 6.62 16.12
C ALA A 55 -3.09 6.59 14.70
N LEU A 56 -2.70 5.41 14.19
CA LEU A 56 -2.27 5.22 12.80
C LEU A 56 -3.35 5.58 11.78
N PHE A 57 -4.63 5.38 12.09
CA PHE A 57 -5.71 5.77 11.18
C PHE A 57 -5.78 7.28 10.98
N ILE A 58 -5.50 8.06 12.03
CA ILE A 58 -5.46 9.53 11.95
C ILE A 58 -4.31 9.97 11.06
N VAL A 59 -3.13 9.36 11.22
CA VAL A 59 -1.99 9.61 10.34
C VAL A 59 -2.37 9.28 8.90
N ILE A 60 -2.93 8.10 8.62
CA ILE A 60 -3.34 7.71 7.26
C ILE A 60 -4.34 8.70 6.67
N LEU A 61 -5.35 9.14 7.44
CA LEU A 61 -6.35 10.10 6.97
C LEU A 61 -5.74 11.46 6.61
N LEU A 62 -4.99 12.07 7.53
CA LEU A 62 -4.39 13.39 7.34
C LEU A 62 -3.42 13.40 6.16
N THR A 63 -2.64 12.34 6.03
CA THR A 63 -1.65 12.19 4.96
C THR A 63 -2.31 11.94 3.60
N THR A 64 -3.42 11.20 3.57
CA THR A 64 -4.23 11.02 2.36
C THR A 64 -4.84 12.35 1.93
N ILE A 65 -5.43 13.13 2.84
CA ILE A 65 -6.00 14.46 2.55
C ILE A 65 -4.92 15.39 1.98
N TYR A 66 -3.72 15.37 2.56
CA TYR A 66 -2.61 16.18 2.09
C TYR A 66 -2.17 15.80 0.67
N LEU A 67 -1.92 14.51 0.43
CA LEU A 67 -1.51 14.03 -0.90
C LEU A 67 -2.62 14.21 -1.94
N TYR A 68 -3.89 14.15 -1.54
CA TYR A 68 -5.01 14.37 -2.45
C TYR A 68 -4.97 15.77 -3.09
N LYS A 69 -4.56 16.80 -2.35
CA LYS A 69 -4.39 18.16 -2.90
C LYS A 69 -3.36 18.22 -4.04
N LYS A 70 -2.35 17.35 -4.02
CA LYS A 70 -1.23 17.36 -4.98
C LYS A 70 -1.46 16.45 -6.17
N ILE A 71 -2.02 15.26 -5.95
CA ILE A 71 -2.05 14.16 -6.95
C ILE A 71 -3.47 13.63 -7.22
N LYS A 72 -4.50 14.22 -6.60
CA LYS A 72 -5.92 13.83 -6.73
C LYS A 72 -6.11 12.33 -6.41
N LEU A 73 -6.86 11.59 -7.21
CA LEU A 73 -7.20 10.18 -6.97
C LEU A 73 -6.00 9.23 -6.87
N TYR A 74 -4.85 9.57 -7.45
CA TYR A 74 -3.63 8.77 -7.33
C TYR A 74 -3.14 8.68 -5.87
N SER A 75 -3.43 9.70 -5.06
CA SER A 75 -3.08 9.70 -3.63
C SER A 75 -3.74 8.55 -2.87
N LEU A 76 -5.04 8.30 -3.10
CA LEU A 76 -5.79 7.24 -2.45
C LEU A 76 -5.20 5.87 -2.78
N LEU A 77 -4.93 5.61 -4.06
CA LEU A 77 -4.29 4.37 -4.50
C LEU A 77 -2.95 4.15 -3.78
N THR A 78 -2.14 5.21 -3.69
CA THR A 78 -0.80 5.12 -3.13
C THR A 78 -0.80 4.98 -1.62
N MET A 79 -1.81 5.53 -0.93
CA MET A 79 -1.93 5.37 0.51
C MET A 79 -2.41 3.98 0.88
N VAL A 80 -3.42 3.45 0.18
CA VAL A 80 -3.84 2.05 0.38
C VAL A 80 -2.67 1.11 0.08
N GLY A 81 -1.96 1.33 -1.03
CA GLY A 81 -0.76 0.56 -1.36
C GLY A 81 0.34 0.65 -0.30
N SER A 82 0.60 1.85 0.24
CA SER A 82 1.62 2.05 1.28
C SER A 82 1.24 1.35 2.58
N VAL A 83 -0.03 1.40 2.99
CA VAL A 83 -0.52 0.70 4.19
C VAL A 83 -0.43 -0.82 4.02
N LEU A 84 -0.78 -1.35 2.84
CA LEU A 84 -0.62 -2.78 2.54
C LEU A 84 0.85 -3.22 2.60
N ILE A 85 1.76 -2.40 2.08
CA ILE A 85 3.21 -2.67 2.15
C ILE A 85 3.69 -2.68 3.61
N LEU A 86 3.28 -1.70 4.43
CA LEU A 86 3.62 -1.68 5.86
C LEU A 86 3.11 -2.93 6.56
N TYR A 87 1.87 -3.34 6.28
CA TYR A 87 1.30 -4.54 6.88
C TYR A 87 2.09 -5.81 6.49
N LEU A 88 2.45 -5.95 5.21
CA LEU A 88 3.27 -7.05 4.74
C LEU A 88 4.67 -7.05 5.32
N GLY A 89 5.29 -5.88 5.42
CA GLY A 89 6.54 -5.69 6.14
C GLY A 89 6.40 -6.18 7.58
N ASN A 90 5.31 -5.84 8.26
CA ASN A 90 5.08 -6.20 9.66
C ASN A 90 4.95 -7.71 9.84
N LEU A 91 4.19 -8.38 8.96
CA LEU A 91 4.07 -9.83 8.94
C LEU A 91 5.41 -10.52 8.69
N SER A 92 6.20 -10.01 7.74
CA SER A 92 7.52 -10.56 7.45
C SER A 92 8.47 -10.41 8.65
N ALA A 93 8.47 -9.25 9.31
CA ALA A 93 9.29 -9.00 10.49
C ALA A 93 8.86 -9.89 11.67
N MET A 94 7.55 -10.09 11.84
CA MET A 94 7.00 -10.99 12.86
C MET A 94 7.41 -12.45 12.60
N SER A 95 7.48 -12.88 11.34
CA SER A 95 7.96 -14.23 11.00
C SER A 95 9.43 -14.44 11.37
N VAL A 96 10.28 -13.44 11.11
CA VAL A 96 11.69 -13.43 11.49
C VAL A 96 11.83 -13.41 13.02
N PHE A 97 11.00 -12.61 13.71
CA PHE A 97 10.97 -12.55 15.17
C PHE A 97 10.67 -13.91 15.80
N ILE A 98 9.63 -14.61 15.33
CA ILE A 98 9.26 -15.92 15.85
C ILE A 98 10.38 -16.95 15.63
N LEU A 99 11.01 -16.94 14.46
CA LEU A 99 12.13 -17.84 14.13
C LEU A 99 13.34 -17.59 15.03
N LEU A 100 13.67 -16.32 15.29
CA LEU A 100 14.82 -15.95 16.11
C LEU A 100 14.56 -16.14 17.61
N ASN A 101 13.32 -15.93 18.06
CA ASN A 101 12.95 -16.11 19.47
C ASN A 101 13.09 -17.58 19.92
N ALA A 102 13.07 -18.54 18.98
CA ALA A 102 13.37 -19.94 19.28
C ALA A 102 14.82 -20.19 19.75
N TYR A 103 15.73 -19.25 19.52
CA TYR A 103 17.15 -19.34 19.90
C TYR A 103 17.49 -18.52 21.18
N ASP A 104 16.48 -18.00 21.86
CA ASP A 104 16.57 -17.21 23.11
C ASP A 104 17.60 -16.05 23.10
N PRO A 105 17.61 -15.16 22.08
CA PRO A 105 18.51 -14.01 22.03
C PRO A 105 18.10 -12.92 23.03
N GLN A 106 19.04 -12.02 23.36
CA GLN A 106 18.75 -10.83 24.18
C GLN A 106 17.63 -9.97 23.55
N LYS A 107 16.64 -9.56 24.36
CA LYS A 107 15.43 -8.82 23.92
C LYS A 107 15.72 -7.57 23.07
N ASN A 108 16.76 -6.81 23.40
CA ASN A 108 17.13 -5.59 22.65
C ASN A 108 17.63 -5.92 21.24
N ILE A 109 18.40 -6.99 21.09
CA ILE A 109 18.94 -7.45 19.79
C ILE A 109 17.78 -7.93 18.91
N LEU A 110 16.82 -8.64 19.50
CA LEU A 110 15.65 -9.15 18.80
C LEU A 110 14.75 -8.01 18.26
N ASN A 111 14.47 -6.99 19.09
CA ASN A 111 13.71 -5.81 18.67
C ASN A 111 14.44 -5.00 17.57
N PHE A 112 15.77 -4.96 17.63
CA PHE A 112 16.56 -4.29 16.61
C PHE A 112 16.51 -5.03 15.27
N LEU A 113 16.65 -6.35 15.28
CA LEU A 113 16.50 -7.20 14.09
C LEU A 113 15.09 -7.12 13.50
N TYR A 114 14.07 -7.02 14.35
CA TYR A 114 12.69 -6.79 13.92
C TYR A 114 12.56 -5.51 13.11
N LEU A 115 13.06 -4.37 13.62
CA LEU A 115 13.00 -3.08 12.91
C LEU A 115 13.77 -3.11 11.58
N ILE A 116 14.93 -3.78 11.55
CA ILE A 116 15.72 -3.95 10.32
C ILE A 116 14.96 -4.77 9.27
N SER A 117 14.44 -5.94 9.66
CA SER A 117 13.68 -6.79 8.74
C SER A 117 12.44 -6.07 8.20
N PHE A 118 11.73 -5.35 9.08
CA PHE A 118 10.56 -4.55 8.73
C PHE A 118 10.87 -3.47 7.69
N THR A 119 11.94 -2.70 7.88
CA THR A 119 12.35 -1.64 6.94
C THR A 119 12.79 -2.19 5.60
N ILE A 120 13.67 -3.19 5.60
CA ILE A 120 14.24 -3.75 4.37
C ILE A 120 13.12 -4.31 3.50
N VAL A 121 12.24 -5.13 4.08
CA VAL A 121 11.14 -5.74 3.32
C VAL A 121 10.15 -4.69 2.81
N SER A 122 9.79 -3.71 3.65
CA SER A 122 8.88 -2.63 3.23
C SER A 122 9.45 -1.79 2.07
N ILE A 123 10.75 -1.47 2.11
CA ILE A 123 11.42 -0.72 1.03
C ILE A 123 11.48 -1.57 -0.25
N LEU A 124 11.86 -2.84 -0.16
CA LEU A 124 11.89 -3.75 -1.32
C LEU A 124 10.53 -3.87 -1.98
N LEU A 125 9.47 -4.08 -1.19
CA LEU A 125 8.08 -4.12 -1.68
C LEU A 125 7.66 -2.80 -2.33
N ALA A 126 8.04 -1.65 -1.75
CA ALA A 126 7.74 -0.35 -2.33
C ALA A 126 8.38 -0.18 -3.73
N TYR A 127 9.63 -0.61 -3.91
CA TYR A 127 10.29 -0.60 -5.22
C TYR A 127 9.65 -1.60 -6.19
N ALA A 128 9.22 -2.78 -5.73
CA ALA A 128 8.50 -3.74 -6.56
C ALA A 128 7.15 -3.18 -7.05
N VAL A 129 6.38 -2.53 -6.17
CA VAL A 129 5.13 -1.86 -6.53
C VAL A 129 5.39 -0.69 -7.48
N ARG A 130 6.43 0.11 -7.26
CA ARG A 130 6.83 1.18 -8.19
C ARG A 130 7.15 0.62 -9.59
N PHE A 131 7.89 -0.49 -9.67
CA PHE A 131 8.19 -1.16 -10.92
C PHE A 131 6.91 -1.61 -11.64
N LEU A 132 5.98 -2.22 -10.91
CA LEU A 132 4.66 -2.61 -11.42
C LEU A 132 3.88 -1.41 -11.94
N ILE A 133 3.76 -0.32 -11.18
CA ILE A 133 3.05 0.90 -11.59
C ILE A 133 3.69 1.51 -12.83
N LYS A 134 5.04 1.55 -12.92
CA LYS A 134 5.72 2.08 -14.11
C LYS A 134 5.38 1.25 -15.35
N LYS A 135 5.36 -0.07 -15.22
CA LYS A 135 4.99 -1.00 -16.29
C LYS A 135 3.51 -0.93 -16.67
N LEU A 136 2.63 -0.69 -15.69
CA LEU A 136 1.19 -0.46 -15.89
C LEU A 136 0.92 0.92 -16.54
N ARG A 137 1.70 1.95 -16.21
CA ARG A 137 1.56 3.30 -16.77
C ARG A 137 2.01 3.40 -18.23
N THR A 138 2.98 2.59 -18.63
CA THR A 138 3.33 2.42 -20.05
C THR A 138 2.25 1.70 -20.85
N SER A 139 1.31 1.01 -20.19
CA SER A 139 0.09 0.56 -20.82
C SER A 139 -0.91 1.72 -20.86
N TYR A 140 -1.52 1.96 -22.03
CA TYR A 140 -2.56 2.99 -22.23
C TYR A 140 -3.72 2.92 -21.21
N LEU A 141 -3.82 1.81 -20.47
CA LEU A 141 -4.84 1.53 -19.46
C LEU A 141 -4.88 2.49 -18.28
N SER A 142 -3.73 2.95 -17.79
CA SER A 142 -3.68 3.74 -16.55
C SER A 142 -4.29 5.13 -16.70
N SER A 143 -4.56 5.58 -17.93
CA SER A 143 -5.13 6.90 -18.21
C SER A 143 -6.67 6.90 -18.05
N ASN A 144 -7.31 5.73 -18.08
CA ASN A 144 -8.76 5.62 -17.96
C ASN A 144 -9.20 5.83 -16.50
N LYS A 145 -9.99 6.88 -16.25
CA LYS A 145 -10.53 7.23 -14.91
C LYS A 145 -11.37 6.08 -14.30
N LEU A 146 -12.09 5.31 -15.12
CA LEU A 146 -12.90 4.18 -14.66
C LEU A 146 -12.04 2.98 -14.22
N TYR A 147 -10.96 2.71 -14.97
CA TYR A 147 -10.00 1.66 -14.60
C TYR A 147 -9.28 2.00 -13.29
N MET A 148 -8.80 3.24 -13.15
CA MET A 148 -8.19 3.72 -11.92
C MET A 148 -9.16 3.63 -10.73
N GLY A 149 -10.41 4.05 -10.92
CA GLY A 149 -11.46 3.98 -9.88
C GLY A 149 -11.77 2.55 -9.44
N THR A 150 -11.93 1.62 -10.40
CA THR A 150 -12.22 0.21 -10.11
C THR A 150 -11.08 -0.47 -9.37
N VAL A 151 -9.83 -0.24 -9.80
CA VAL A 151 -8.64 -0.75 -9.09
C VAL A 151 -8.57 -0.17 -7.66
N THR A 152 -8.81 1.14 -7.48
CA THR A 152 -8.81 1.74 -6.12
C THR A 152 -9.90 1.16 -5.23
N LEU A 153 -11.13 1.04 -5.74
CA LEU A 153 -12.27 0.54 -4.99
C LEU A 153 -12.07 -0.92 -4.58
N PHE A 154 -11.54 -1.73 -5.50
CA PHE A 154 -11.17 -3.11 -5.22
C PHE A 154 -10.08 -3.20 -4.15
N LEU A 155 -9.00 -2.41 -4.26
CA LEU A 155 -7.96 -2.36 -3.23
C LEU A 155 -8.53 -1.96 -1.86
N THR A 156 -9.42 -0.98 -1.79
CA THR A 156 -10.05 -0.58 -0.52
C THR A 156 -10.94 -1.66 0.09
N LEU A 157 -11.75 -2.34 -0.73
CA LEU A 157 -12.57 -3.48 -0.29
C LEU A 157 -11.71 -4.62 0.21
N SER A 158 -10.60 -4.87 -0.50
CA SER A 158 -9.66 -5.91 -0.13
C SER A 158 -8.98 -5.61 1.22
N PHE A 159 -8.71 -4.33 1.50
CA PHE A 159 -8.19 -3.89 2.79
C PHE A 159 -9.21 -4.06 3.92
N ILE A 160 -10.48 -3.71 3.70
CA ILE A 160 -11.54 -3.89 4.69
C ILE A 160 -11.67 -5.37 5.07
N LEU A 161 -11.64 -6.27 4.07
CA LEU A 161 -11.67 -7.71 4.30
C LEU A 161 -10.46 -8.19 5.10
N LEU A 162 -9.25 -7.76 4.73
CA LEU A 162 -8.03 -8.10 5.48
C LEU A 162 -8.07 -7.59 6.92
N PHE A 163 -8.65 -6.42 7.17
CA PHE A 163 -8.81 -5.92 8.53
C PHE A 163 -9.81 -6.77 9.34
N LEU A 164 -10.90 -7.21 8.72
CA LEU A 164 -11.96 -7.98 9.37
C LEU A 164 -11.52 -9.41 9.71
N PHE A 165 -10.67 -10.01 8.87
CA PHE A 165 -10.09 -11.34 9.10
C PHE A 165 -8.85 -11.35 9.99
N MET A 166 -8.43 -10.19 10.53
CA MET A 166 -7.27 -10.11 11.40
C MET A 166 -7.62 -10.66 12.80
N PRO A 167 -6.92 -11.70 13.29
CA PRO A 167 -7.11 -12.16 14.66
C PRO A 167 -6.56 -11.14 15.67
N TYR A 168 -7.29 -10.96 16.77
CA TYR A 168 -6.97 -9.99 17.83
C TYR A 168 -5.64 -10.30 18.55
N SER A 169 -5.24 -11.58 18.59
CA SER A 169 -3.96 -12.01 19.11
C SER A 169 -3.50 -13.29 18.40
N VAL A 170 -2.20 -13.39 18.17
CA VAL A 170 -1.58 -14.60 17.63
C VAL A 170 -0.72 -15.17 18.74
N SER A 171 -1.30 -16.06 19.54
CA SER A 171 -0.66 -16.67 20.71
C SER A 171 0.12 -17.94 20.38
N THR A 172 -0.14 -18.57 19.23
CA THR A 172 0.51 -19.83 18.83
C THR A 172 1.15 -19.74 17.44
N PRO A 173 2.29 -20.41 17.21
CA PRO A 173 2.94 -20.46 15.90
C PRO A 173 2.03 -21.00 14.78
N ASP A 174 1.10 -21.89 15.12
CA ASP A 174 0.19 -22.51 14.15
C ASP A 174 -0.92 -21.54 13.70
N THR A 175 -1.47 -20.74 14.62
CA THR A 175 -2.40 -19.67 14.23
C THR A 175 -1.70 -18.59 13.41
N PHE A 176 -0.41 -18.31 13.66
CA PHE A 176 0.39 -17.41 12.82
C PHE A 176 0.59 -17.93 11.40
N LYS A 177 0.93 -19.22 11.24
CA LYS A 177 1.07 -19.87 9.92
C LYS A 177 -0.22 -19.79 9.13
N MET A 178 -1.36 -20.05 9.76
CA MET A 178 -2.67 -20.01 9.11
C MET A 178 -3.02 -18.60 8.63
N VAL A 179 -2.76 -17.58 9.45
CA VAL A 179 -2.88 -16.17 9.07
C VAL A 179 -1.98 -15.86 7.87
N MET A 180 -0.70 -16.23 7.92
CA MET A 180 0.22 -16.00 6.80
C MET A 180 -0.28 -16.62 5.49
N VAL A 181 -0.79 -17.86 5.52
CA VAL A 181 -1.32 -18.54 4.33
C VAL A 181 -2.55 -17.82 3.75
N ILE A 182 -3.51 -17.44 4.60
CA ILE A 182 -4.72 -16.73 4.17
C ILE A 182 -4.33 -15.40 3.51
N TYR A 183 -3.40 -14.65 4.11
CA TYR A 183 -2.99 -13.34 3.61
C TYR A 183 -2.17 -13.42 2.32
N ILE A 184 -1.23 -14.38 2.21
CA ILE A 184 -0.48 -14.61 0.97
C ILE A 184 -1.44 -15.00 -0.15
N SER A 185 -2.38 -15.92 0.11
CA SER A 185 -3.40 -16.33 -0.86
C SER A 185 -4.26 -15.16 -1.32
N PHE A 186 -4.63 -14.28 -0.38
CA PHE A 186 -5.44 -13.11 -0.68
C PHE A 186 -4.69 -12.10 -1.57
N ILE A 187 -3.42 -11.83 -1.29
CA ILE A 187 -2.58 -10.95 -2.12
C ILE A 187 -2.41 -11.53 -3.51
N LEU A 188 -2.19 -12.84 -3.62
CA LEU A 188 -2.07 -13.52 -4.90
C LEU A 188 -3.37 -13.40 -5.71
N ALA A 189 -4.53 -13.54 -5.06
CA ALA A 189 -5.83 -13.29 -5.67
C ALA A 189 -5.99 -11.82 -6.15
N VAL A 190 -5.56 -10.85 -5.34
CA VAL A 190 -5.58 -9.42 -5.72
C VAL A 190 -4.71 -9.17 -6.96
N VAL A 191 -3.50 -9.73 -7.02
CA VAL A 191 -2.60 -9.60 -8.17
C VAL A 191 -3.22 -10.20 -9.44
N VAL A 192 -3.77 -11.41 -9.35
CA VAL A 192 -4.44 -12.06 -10.48
C VAL A 192 -5.62 -11.21 -10.96
N LEU A 193 -6.43 -10.69 -10.04
CA LEU A 193 -7.60 -9.90 -10.38
C LEU A 193 -7.20 -8.57 -11.04
N VAL A 194 -6.16 -7.89 -10.55
CA VAL A 194 -5.61 -6.69 -11.21
C VAL A 194 -5.11 -7.01 -12.61
N LEU A 195 -4.45 -8.16 -12.83
CA LEU A 195 -4.03 -8.60 -14.16
C LEU A 195 -5.24 -8.85 -15.07
N VAL A 196 -6.29 -9.51 -14.57
CA VAL A 196 -7.52 -9.77 -15.34
C VAL A 196 -8.19 -8.46 -15.75
N ILE A 197 -8.43 -7.53 -14.81
CA ILE A 197 -8.99 -6.21 -15.15
C ILE A 197 -8.07 -5.49 -16.14
N SER A 198 -6.75 -5.60 -15.96
CA SER A 198 -5.78 -5.01 -16.89
C SER A 198 -5.93 -5.55 -18.31
N PHE A 199 -6.10 -6.86 -18.48
CA PHE A 199 -6.32 -7.46 -19.79
C PHE A 199 -7.69 -7.11 -20.37
N THR A 200 -8.74 -7.08 -19.55
CA THR A 200 -10.10 -6.77 -20.00
C THR A 200 -10.20 -5.34 -20.52
N VAL A 201 -9.67 -4.34 -19.79
CA VAL A 201 -9.70 -2.96 -20.27
C VAL A 201 -8.78 -2.77 -21.50
N LEU A 202 -7.68 -3.52 -21.60
CA LEU A 202 -6.83 -3.47 -22.81
C LEU A 202 -7.61 -3.94 -24.03
N ARG A 203 -8.42 -4.98 -23.86
CA ARG A 203 -9.29 -5.52 -24.89
C ARG A 203 -10.39 -4.53 -25.28
N GLU A 204 -11.05 -3.89 -24.31
CA GLU A 204 -12.07 -2.87 -24.59
C GLU A 204 -11.52 -1.68 -25.37
N MET A 205 -10.33 -1.20 -25.01
CA MET A 205 -9.73 -0.06 -25.73
C MET A 205 -9.31 -0.43 -27.16
N LYS A 206 -8.75 -1.63 -27.36
CA LYS A 206 -8.46 -2.13 -28.72
C LYS A 206 -9.74 -2.23 -29.55
N TYR A 207 -10.82 -2.73 -28.96
CA TYR A 207 -12.11 -2.84 -29.62
C TYR A 207 -12.66 -1.46 -30.02
N LYS A 208 -12.69 -0.48 -29.10
CA LYS A 208 -13.14 0.89 -29.43
C LYS A 208 -12.34 1.51 -30.56
N ARG A 209 -11.01 1.35 -30.55
CA ARG A 209 -10.15 1.88 -31.60
C ARG A 209 -10.43 1.23 -32.96
N GLN A 210 -10.65 -0.09 -33.00
CA GLN A 210 -11.02 -0.79 -34.23
C GLN A 210 -12.37 -0.31 -34.77
N VAL A 211 -13.35 -0.06 -33.90
CA VAL A 211 -14.65 0.48 -34.31
C VAL A 211 -14.51 1.91 -34.87
N GLU A 212 -13.74 2.78 -34.23
CA GLU A 212 -13.45 4.13 -34.74
C GLU A 212 -12.70 4.10 -36.09
N GLU A 213 -11.76 3.17 -36.27
CA GLU A 213 -11.05 2.99 -37.54
C GLU A 213 -12.01 2.53 -38.66
N ILE A 214 -12.93 1.61 -38.37
CA ILE A 214 -13.97 1.16 -39.31
C ILE A 214 -14.94 2.29 -39.65
N GLU A 215 -15.42 3.03 -38.66
CA GLU A 215 -16.37 4.13 -38.87
C GLU A 215 -15.76 5.25 -39.71
N ASN A 216 -14.50 5.59 -39.44
CA ASN A 216 -13.75 6.52 -40.29
C ASN A 216 -13.61 5.98 -41.72
N TYR A 217 -13.26 4.70 -41.90
CA TYR A 217 -13.14 4.10 -43.22
C TYR A 217 -14.44 4.21 -44.03
N TYR A 218 -15.59 3.88 -43.42
CA TYR A 218 -16.91 4.06 -44.03
C TYR A 218 -17.22 5.52 -44.36
N LYS A 219 -16.90 6.45 -43.46
CA LYS A 219 -17.13 7.89 -43.66
C LYS A 219 -16.31 8.47 -44.82
N TYR A 220 -15.12 7.92 -45.09
CA TYR A 220 -14.28 8.32 -46.22
C TYR A 220 -14.64 7.63 -47.54
N THR A 221 -15.22 6.42 -47.50
CA THR A 221 -15.65 5.69 -48.71
C THR A 221 -17.07 6.05 -49.18
N LEU A 222 -18.00 6.36 -48.27
CA LEU A 222 -19.37 6.79 -48.61
C LEU A 222 -19.50 8.27 -48.97
N ARG A 223 -18.42 9.05 -48.85
CA ARG A 223 -18.37 10.46 -49.26
C ARG A 223 -17.84 10.67 -50.69
N ILE A 224 -17.41 9.60 -51.35
CA ILE A 224 -17.03 9.54 -52.78
C ILE A 224 -18.27 9.11 -53.56
#